data_AF-A0A0D0BZ39-F1
#
_entry.id   AF-A0A0D0BZ39-F1
#
_cell.length_a   1.000
_cell.length_b   1.000
_cell.length_c   1.000
_cell.angle_alpha   90.00
_cell.angle_beta   90.00
_cell.angle_gamma   90.00
#
_symmetry.space_group_name_H-M   'P 1'
#
loop_
_entity.id
_entity.type
_entity.pdbx_description
1 polymer ?
#
loop_
_entity_poly.entity_id
_entity_poly.type
_entity_poly.pdbx_seq_one_letter_code
_entity_poly.pdbx_strand_id
1 'polypeptide(L)'
;MQPPQLAWASTPSITTIPSSDFSTATSISSVSTFVGHGSLSGKLIYKLGKLALKGVENVVISRRLSSISSHFPHKRLANIPELNEMYRDLLELSRPGLYLDSYRIHSLQLLMAQISFRHTAELVKALSTWPLIELRLLLSDLTSRIDPTRSYDSAVYLDDPVILEYQKYLSKWEGHSLTPLIDFLSALVASSSHEVREILDSGVQDLLLHIYVSDFRDPLVLDHNETLYVRKSSLAAACNTFLLGFEGQSGGFLANRFSKFDRSYPFGGLWSIWPWLSFGNMNQDR
;
A
#
# COMPACT_ATOMS: atom_id res chain seq x y z
N MET A 1 28.96 36.26 -43.49
CA MET A 1 27.62 35.76 -43.12
C MET A 1 27.42 36.07 -41.65
N GLN A 2 26.47 36.95 -41.37
CA GLN A 2 26.29 37.64 -40.09
C GLN A 2 25.09 37.00 -39.37
N PRO A 3 25.19 36.59 -38.09
CA PRO A 3 24.09 35.94 -37.41
C PRO A 3 22.99 36.96 -37.02
N PRO A 4 21.71 36.56 -37.02
CA PRO A 4 20.61 37.44 -36.65
C PRO A 4 20.55 37.64 -35.13
N GLN A 5 20.43 38.89 -34.71
CA GLN A 5 20.18 39.26 -33.31
C GLN A 5 18.70 38.99 -32.96
N LEU A 6 18.48 38.18 -31.92
CA LEU A 6 17.17 37.94 -31.32
C LEU A 6 16.88 39.02 -30.27
N ALA A 7 15.79 39.75 -30.49
CA ALA A 7 15.26 40.74 -29.56
C ALA A 7 14.65 40.06 -28.33
N TRP A 8 15.10 40.44 -27.14
CA TRP A 8 14.48 40.03 -25.88
C TRP A 8 13.20 40.82 -25.64
N ALA A 9 12.08 40.10 -25.54
CA ALA A 9 10.79 40.64 -25.12
C ALA A 9 10.75 40.78 -23.60
N SER A 10 10.48 41.99 -23.13
CA SER A 10 10.32 42.34 -21.71
C SER A 10 9.13 41.60 -21.10
N THR A 11 9.37 40.93 -19.97
CA THR A 11 8.38 40.24 -19.16
C THR A 11 7.53 41.25 -18.36
N PRO A 12 6.19 41.07 -18.27
CA PRO A 12 5.35 41.92 -17.44
C PRO A 12 5.55 41.60 -15.95
N SER A 13 5.71 42.66 -15.16
CA SER A 13 5.85 42.64 -13.71
C SER A 13 4.61 42.03 -13.05
N ILE A 14 4.80 40.93 -12.32
CA ILE A 14 3.78 40.30 -11.49
C ILE A 14 3.44 41.26 -10.35
N THR A 15 2.16 41.65 -10.28
CA THR A 15 1.61 42.50 -9.23
C THR A 15 1.45 41.68 -7.96
N THR A 16 2.20 42.04 -6.93
CA THR A 16 2.10 41.50 -5.57
C THR A 16 0.71 41.83 -5.01
N ILE A 17 -0.12 40.80 -4.82
CA ILE A 17 -1.42 40.91 -4.14
C ILE A 17 -1.13 40.95 -2.63
N PRO A 18 -1.52 42.00 -1.90
CA PRO A 18 -1.35 42.04 -0.46
C PRO A 18 -2.25 41.00 0.21
N SER A 19 -1.64 40.19 1.09
CA SER A 19 -2.33 39.30 2.00
C SER A 19 -3.15 40.13 2.99
N SER A 20 -4.46 40.18 2.79
CA SER A 20 -5.38 40.68 3.81
C SER A 20 -5.60 39.60 4.85
N ASP A 21 -5.18 39.91 6.08
CA ASP A 21 -5.45 39.14 7.28
C ASP A 21 -6.95 38.89 7.42
N PHE A 22 -7.35 37.62 7.28
CA PHE A 22 -8.72 37.20 7.52
C PHE A 22 -8.97 37.14 9.04
N SER A 23 -9.19 38.32 9.62
CA SER A 23 -9.70 38.47 10.98
C SER A 23 -11.09 37.84 11.02
N THR A 24 -11.17 36.63 11.58
CA THR A 24 -12.44 35.96 11.87
C THR A 24 -13.10 36.67 13.05
N ALA A 25 -13.76 37.80 12.76
CA ALA A 25 -14.65 38.46 13.69
C ALA A 25 -15.88 37.56 13.88
N THR A 26 -15.94 36.88 15.02
CA THR A 26 -17.13 36.15 15.48
C THR A 26 -18.20 37.18 15.88
N SER A 27 -18.81 37.83 14.89
CA SER A 27 -20.04 38.59 15.12
C SER A 27 -21.16 37.59 15.34
N ILE A 28 -21.56 37.43 16.61
CA ILE A 28 -22.79 36.74 16.99
C ILE A 28 -23.95 37.65 16.58
N SER A 29 -24.20 37.71 15.28
CA SER A 29 -25.37 38.36 14.71
C SER A 29 -26.50 37.34 14.78
N SER A 30 -27.40 37.49 15.75
CA SER A 30 -28.68 36.78 15.80
C SER A 30 -29.57 37.27 14.66
N VAL A 31 -29.27 36.84 13.43
CA VAL A 31 -30.12 37.06 12.27
C VAL A 31 -31.26 36.06 12.38
N SER A 32 -32.41 36.52 12.89
CA SER A 32 -33.67 35.81 12.72
C SER A 32 -33.91 35.66 11.22
N THR A 33 -33.62 34.49 10.68
CA THR A 33 -33.89 34.18 9.28
C THR A 33 -35.41 34.08 9.16
N PHE A 34 -36.05 35.15 8.70
CA PHE A 34 -37.44 35.08 8.26
C PHE A 34 -37.54 33.92 7.26
N VAL A 35 -38.35 32.92 7.61
CA VAL A 35 -38.63 31.74 6.79
C VAL A 35 -39.50 32.21 5.62
N GLY A 36 -38.89 32.88 4.65
CA GLY A 36 -39.51 33.15 3.37
C GLY A 36 -39.67 31.84 2.61
N HIS A 37 -40.82 31.65 1.95
CA HIS A 37 -41.13 30.46 1.16
C HIS A 37 -40.06 30.15 0.09
N GLY A 38 -39.29 31.15 -0.37
CA GLY A 38 -38.15 30.96 -1.29
C GLY A 38 -36.91 30.28 -0.69
N SER A 39 -36.78 30.18 0.64
CA SER A 39 -35.65 29.49 1.28
C SER A 39 -35.70 27.97 1.10
N LEU A 40 -36.91 27.40 0.91
CA LEU A 40 -37.11 25.96 0.73
C LEU A 40 -36.73 25.51 -0.68
N SER A 41 -37.10 26.29 -1.71
CA SER A 41 -36.72 26.02 -3.09
C SER A 41 -35.21 26.17 -3.32
N GLY A 42 -34.57 27.19 -2.73
CA GLY A 42 -33.12 27.37 -2.77
C GLY A 42 -32.36 26.20 -2.15
N LYS A 43 -32.81 25.69 -1.00
CA LYS A 43 -32.22 24.49 -0.36
C LYS A 43 -32.39 23.24 -1.22
N LEU A 44 -33.52 23.09 -1.92
CA LEU A 44 -33.76 21.95 -2.81
C LEU A 44 -32.84 22.00 -4.03
N ILE A 45 -32.74 23.15 -4.70
CA ILE A 45 -31.86 23.34 -5.86
C ILE A 45 -30.40 23.08 -5.47
N TYR A 46 -29.95 23.60 -4.32
CA TYR A 46 -28.61 23.36 -3.81
C TYR A 46 -28.34 21.86 -3.57
N LYS A 47 -29.27 21.15 -2.91
CA LYS A 47 -29.14 19.71 -2.66
C LYS A 47 -29.11 18.90 -3.96
N LEU A 48 -29.95 19.26 -4.93
CA LEU A 48 -29.98 18.63 -6.25
C LEU A 48 -28.67 18.86 -7.00
N GLY A 49 -28.15 20.09 -7.03
CA GLY A 49 -26.87 20.42 -7.64
C GLY A 49 -25.70 19.64 -7.02
N LYS A 50 -25.68 19.53 -5.69
CA LYS A 50 -24.66 18.73 -4.96
C LYS A 50 -24.76 17.24 -5.31
N LEU A 51 -25.96 16.70 -5.45
CA LEU A 51 -26.16 15.31 -5.83
C LEU A 51 -25.76 15.06 -7.29
N ALA A 52 -26.12 15.96 -8.20
CA ALA A 52 -25.74 15.88 -9.60
C ALA A 52 -24.21 15.91 -9.77
N LEU A 53 -23.53 16.82 -9.07
CA LEU A 53 -22.06 16.91 -9.12
C LEU A 53 -21.40 15.62 -8.65
N LYS A 54 -21.84 15.08 -7.50
CA LYS A 54 -21.36 13.77 -7.00
C LYS A 54 -21.63 12.63 -7.97
N GLY A 55 -22.78 12.65 -8.65
CA GLY A 55 -23.15 11.66 -9.66
C GLY A 55 -22.17 11.65 -10.83
N VAL A 56 -21.82 12.84 -11.34
CA VAL A 56 -20.85 12.97 -12.44
C VAL A 56 -19.46 12.51 -12.01
N GLU A 57 -18.97 12.93 -10.84
CA GLU A 57 -17.68 12.51 -10.29
C GLU A 57 -17.58 10.98 -10.18
N ASN A 58 -18.62 10.33 -9.65
CA ASN A 58 -18.67 8.88 -9.52
C ASN A 58 -18.60 8.16 -10.89
N VAL A 59 -19.28 8.67 -11.91
CA VAL A 59 -19.22 8.09 -13.26
C VAL A 59 -17.83 8.22 -13.86
N VAL A 60 -17.18 9.38 -13.68
CA VAL A 60 -15.81 9.61 -14.16
C VAL A 60 -14.82 8.68 -13.48
N ILE A 61 -14.87 8.58 -12.14
CA ILE A 61 -14.00 7.67 -11.36
C ILE A 61 -14.25 6.22 -11.77
N SER A 62 -15.50 5.79 -11.86
CA SER A 62 -15.84 4.42 -12.26
C SER A 62 -15.32 4.06 -13.64
N ARG A 63 -15.43 4.99 -14.61
CA ARG A 63 -14.91 4.78 -15.97
C ARG A 63 -13.38 4.69 -15.98
N ARG A 64 -12.70 5.58 -15.24
CA ARG A 64 -11.23 5.55 -15.12
C ARG A 64 -10.75 4.26 -14.46
N LEU A 65 -11.37 3.85 -13.35
CA LEU A 65 -11.02 2.62 -12.65
C LEU A 65 -11.28 1.37 -13.51
N SER A 66 -12.37 1.34 -14.29
CA SER A 66 -12.61 0.26 -15.25
C SER A 66 -11.54 0.19 -16.35
N SER A 67 -11.07 1.34 -16.83
CA SER A 67 -9.97 1.41 -17.81
C SER A 67 -8.63 0.98 -17.22
N ILE A 68 -8.40 1.27 -15.93
CA ILE A 68 -7.19 0.81 -15.23
C ILE A 68 -7.27 -0.70 -15.03
N SER A 69 -8.40 -1.21 -14.53
CA SER A 69 -8.62 -2.63 -14.24
C SER A 69 -8.31 -3.56 -15.43
N SER A 70 -8.62 -3.15 -16.66
CA SER A 70 -8.32 -3.95 -17.86
C SER A 70 -6.83 -4.19 -18.12
N HIS A 71 -5.95 -3.44 -17.45
CA HIS A 71 -4.49 -3.56 -17.56
C HIS A 71 -3.87 -4.35 -16.40
N PHE A 72 -4.64 -4.71 -15.37
CA PHE A 72 -4.12 -5.34 -14.15
C PHE A 72 -4.61 -6.79 -13.99
N PRO A 73 -3.77 -7.68 -13.42
CA PRO A 73 -2.34 -7.49 -13.18
C PRO A 73 -1.55 -7.49 -14.49
N HIS A 74 -0.45 -6.76 -14.50
CA HIS A 74 0.45 -6.61 -15.66
C HIS A 74 1.82 -7.25 -15.38
N LYS A 75 2.51 -7.63 -16.45
CA LYS A 75 3.87 -8.17 -16.42
C LYS A 75 4.89 -7.03 -16.56
N ARG A 76 6.10 -7.23 -16.02
CA ARG A 76 7.21 -6.24 -16.04
C ARG A 76 7.56 -5.68 -17.44
N LEU A 77 7.39 -6.46 -18.49
CA LEU A 77 7.77 -6.09 -19.86
C LEU A 77 6.64 -5.45 -20.68
N ALA A 78 5.49 -5.20 -20.06
CA ALA A 78 4.39 -4.56 -20.76
C ALA A 78 4.68 -3.06 -20.88
N ASN A 79 4.94 -2.58 -22.10
CA ASN A 79 5.01 -1.14 -22.41
C ASN A 79 3.61 -0.53 -22.37
N ILE A 80 3.02 -0.47 -21.18
CA ILE A 80 1.70 0.11 -20.95
C ILE A 80 1.91 1.63 -20.83
N PRO A 81 1.33 2.44 -21.74
CA PRO A 81 1.40 3.89 -21.62
C PRO A 81 0.72 4.33 -20.32
N GLU A 82 1.21 5.39 -19.69
CA GLU A 82 0.60 5.98 -18.49
C GLU A 82 0.52 5.07 -17.26
N LEU A 83 1.27 3.95 -17.22
CA LEU A 83 1.23 3.00 -16.09
C LEU A 83 1.50 3.67 -14.73
N ASN A 84 2.40 4.66 -14.69
CA ASN A 84 2.67 5.46 -13.48
C ASN A 84 1.42 6.24 -13.03
N GLU A 85 0.69 6.84 -13.97
CA GLU A 85 -0.55 7.56 -13.66
C GLU A 85 -1.64 6.60 -13.17
N MET A 86 -1.73 5.40 -13.75
CA MET A 86 -2.65 4.37 -13.26
C MET A 86 -2.36 4.01 -11.80
N TYR A 87 -1.09 3.83 -11.42
CA TYR A 87 -0.75 3.59 -10.02
C TYR A 87 -1.06 4.78 -9.12
N ARG A 88 -0.79 6.01 -9.57
CA ARG A 88 -1.16 7.22 -8.81
C ARG A 88 -2.66 7.27 -8.57
N ASP A 89 -3.47 6.97 -9.57
CA ASP A 89 -4.92 6.90 -9.46
C ASP A 89 -5.35 5.81 -8.48
N LEU A 90 -4.76 4.60 -8.54
CA LEU A 90 -5.07 3.51 -7.62
C LEU A 90 -4.70 3.85 -6.17
N LEU A 91 -3.53 4.44 -5.95
CA LEU A 91 -3.08 4.87 -4.62
C LEU A 91 -3.99 5.98 -4.08
N GLU A 92 -4.36 6.94 -4.91
CA GLU A 92 -5.30 7.99 -4.52
C GLU A 92 -6.67 7.41 -4.14
N LEU A 93 -7.24 6.57 -4.99
CA LEU A 93 -8.53 5.91 -4.73
C LEU A 93 -8.49 4.95 -3.54
N SER A 94 -7.31 4.48 -3.13
CA SER A 94 -7.14 3.65 -1.94
C SER A 94 -7.19 4.42 -0.61
N ARG A 95 -7.19 5.76 -0.62
CA ARG A 95 -7.19 6.57 0.61
C ARG A 95 -8.48 6.37 1.44
N PRO A 96 -8.36 6.12 2.75
CA PRO A 96 -9.52 5.92 3.62
C PRO A 96 -10.32 7.22 3.80
N GLY A 97 -11.65 7.13 3.66
CA GLY A 97 -12.58 8.24 3.93
C GLY A 97 -12.67 9.34 2.86
N LEU A 98 -11.85 9.28 1.80
CA LEU A 98 -11.87 10.26 0.72
C LEU A 98 -12.81 9.87 -0.44
N TYR A 99 -12.87 8.58 -0.76
CA TYR A 99 -13.67 8.01 -1.85
C TYR A 99 -14.73 7.04 -1.31
N LEU A 100 -15.70 6.65 -2.16
CA LEU A 100 -16.64 5.60 -1.84
C LEU A 100 -15.88 4.29 -1.54
N ASP A 101 -16.35 3.54 -0.54
CA ASP A 101 -15.71 2.29 -0.12
C ASP A 101 -15.57 1.27 -1.26
N SER A 102 -16.52 1.25 -2.20
CA SER A 102 -16.44 0.37 -3.38
C SER A 102 -15.24 0.68 -4.28
N TYR A 103 -14.91 1.96 -4.49
CA TYR A 103 -13.73 2.36 -5.27
C TYR A 103 -12.45 2.06 -4.51
N ARG A 104 -12.46 2.26 -3.18
CA ARG A 104 -11.33 1.93 -2.32
C ARG A 104 -11.01 0.44 -2.37
N ILE A 105 -12.02 -0.40 -2.12
CA ILE A 105 -11.90 -1.86 -2.14
C ILE A 105 -11.42 -2.34 -3.49
N HIS A 106 -11.99 -1.85 -4.59
CA HIS A 106 -11.57 -2.24 -5.95
C HIS A 106 -10.12 -1.82 -6.22
N SER A 107 -9.70 -0.62 -5.79
CA SER A 107 -8.31 -0.19 -5.95
C SER A 107 -7.35 -1.06 -5.15
N LEU A 108 -7.70 -1.40 -3.91
CA LEU A 108 -6.93 -2.34 -3.08
C LEU A 108 -6.87 -3.75 -3.68
N GLN A 109 -7.97 -4.25 -4.28
CA GLN A 109 -7.98 -5.52 -5.01
C GLN A 109 -6.93 -5.53 -6.13
N LEU A 110 -6.86 -4.45 -6.94
CA LEU A 110 -5.89 -4.36 -8.04
C LEU A 110 -4.45 -4.26 -7.53
N LEU A 111 -4.20 -3.51 -6.46
CA LEU A 111 -2.89 -3.41 -5.83
C LEU A 111 -2.44 -4.76 -5.26
N MET A 112 -3.34 -5.44 -4.55
CA MET A 112 -3.07 -6.75 -3.96
C MET A 112 -2.86 -7.82 -5.03
N ALA A 113 -3.70 -7.86 -6.05
CA ALA A 113 -3.49 -8.70 -7.24
C ALA A 113 -2.09 -8.53 -7.83
N GLN A 114 -1.63 -7.28 -7.95
CA GLN A 114 -0.30 -6.97 -8.47
C GLN A 114 0.83 -7.42 -7.53
N ILE A 115 0.65 -7.29 -6.21
CA ILE A 115 1.59 -7.79 -5.20
C ILE A 115 1.70 -9.31 -5.27
N SER A 116 0.58 -10.03 -5.31
CA SER A 116 0.58 -11.50 -5.50
C SER A 116 1.26 -11.93 -6.79
N PHE A 117 1.19 -11.10 -7.83
CA PHE A 117 1.82 -11.35 -9.13
C PHE A 117 3.32 -10.99 -9.16
N ARG A 118 3.89 -10.50 -8.04
CA ARG A 118 5.33 -10.21 -7.83
C ARG A 118 5.97 -9.20 -8.81
N HIS A 119 5.17 -8.53 -9.62
CA HIS A 119 5.63 -7.53 -10.58
C HIS A 119 5.40 -6.11 -10.03
N THR A 120 6.10 -5.77 -8.95
CA THR A 120 5.81 -4.59 -8.13
C THR A 120 6.76 -3.40 -8.35
N ALA A 121 7.69 -3.48 -9.29
CA ALA A 121 8.72 -2.44 -9.47
C ALA A 121 8.13 -1.03 -9.73
N GLU A 122 7.13 -0.92 -10.60
CA GLU A 122 6.47 0.36 -10.89
C GLU A 122 5.58 0.83 -9.73
N LEU A 123 4.94 -0.10 -9.00
CA LEU A 123 4.21 0.21 -7.77
C LEU A 123 5.15 0.81 -6.70
N VAL A 124 6.28 0.16 -6.47
CA VAL A 124 7.31 0.60 -5.52
C VAL A 124 7.81 2.00 -5.89
N LYS A 125 8.04 2.27 -7.18
CA LYS A 125 8.42 3.59 -7.68
C LYS A 125 7.33 4.65 -7.49
N ALA A 126 6.06 4.28 -7.62
CA ALA A 126 4.96 5.20 -7.33
C ALA A 126 4.90 5.53 -5.83
N LEU A 127 5.02 4.51 -4.97
CA LEU A 127 5.00 4.64 -3.50
C LEU A 127 6.17 5.49 -2.97
N SER A 128 7.34 5.47 -3.61
CA SER A 128 8.47 6.31 -3.19
C SER A 128 8.22 7.81 -3.36
N THR A 129 7.21 8.20 -4.13
CA THR A 129 6.79 9.60 -4.31
C THR A 129 5.56 9.98 -3.49
N TRP A 130 5.00 9.03 -2.75
CA TRP A 130 3.74 9.22 -2.04
C TRP A 130 3.98 9.78 -0.62
N PRO A 131 3.09 10.64 -0.08
CA PRO A 131 3.22 11.15 1.27
C PRO A 131 3.38 10.05 2.32
N LEU A 132 4.34 10.26 3.22
CA LEU A 132 4.75 9.29 4.24
C LEU A 132 3.59 8.78 5.11
N ILE A 133 2.68 9.68 5.48
CA ILE A 133 1.51 9.35 6.31
C ILE A 133 0.55 8.43 5.55
N GLU A 134 0.31 8.71 4.27
CA GLU A 134 -0.58 7.90 3.42
C GLU A 134 0.01 6.51 3.17
N LEU A 135 1.32 6.44 2.93
CA LEU A 135 2.04 5.17 2.81
C LEU A 135 1.88 4.32 4.08
N ARG A 136 2.02 4.93 5.27
CA ARG A 136 1.83 4.24 6.55
C ARG A 136 0.40 3.69 6.68
N LEU A 137 -0.60 4.50 6.33
CA LEU A 137 -2.00 4.09 6.39
C LEU A 137 -2.30 2.96 5.41
N LEU A 138 -1.82 3.05 4.17
CA LEU A 138 -1.99 1.99 3.18
C LEU A 138 -1.38 0.69 3.68
N LEU A 139 -0.11 0.72 4.10
CA LEU A 139 0.58 -0.50 4.52
C LEU A 139 -0.06 -1.11 5.76
N SER A 140 -0.51 -0.29 6.71
CA SER A 140 -1.29 -0.78 7.85
C SER A 140 -2.60 -1.44 7.41
N ASP A 141 -3.32 -0.89 6.44
CA ASP A 141 -4.54 -1.52 5.90
C ASP A 141 -4.19 -2.87 5.25
N LEU A 142 -3.19 -2.89 4.36
CA LEU A 142 -2.74 -4.10 3.66
C LEU A 142 -2.28 -5.20 4.62
N THR A 143 -1.41 -4.89 5.59
CA THR A 143 -0.88 -5.90 6.53
C THR A 143 -1.96 -6.37 7.50
N SER A 144 -2.86 -5.49 7.95
CA SER A 144 -3.98 -5.89 8.82
C SER A 144 -4.95 -6.86 8.14
N ARG A 145 -5.01 -6.85 6.81
CA ARG A 145 -5.81 -7.79 6.03
C ARG A 145 -5.13 -9.12 5.84
N ILE A 146 -3.81 -9.25 5.98
CA ILE A 146 -3.11 -10.55 5.89
C ILE A 146 -2.45 -10.97 7.20
N ASP A 147 -2.90 -10.37 8.30
CA ASP A 147 -2.40 -10.65 9.63
C ASP A 147 -2.70 -12.12 10.03
N PRO A 148 -1.68 -12.95 10.25
CA PRO A 148 -1.86 -14.35 10.67
C PRO A 148 -2.66 -14.49 11.96
N THR A 149 -2.59 -13.51 12.85
CA THR A 149 -3.29 -13.54 14.14
C THR A 149 -4.78 -13.28 14.01
N ARG A 150 -5.27 -12.75 12.88
CA ARG A 150 -6.71 -12.56 12.63
C ARG A 150 -7.40 -13.81 12.11
N SER A 151 -6.64 -14.83 11.68
CA SER A 151 -7.15 -16.05 11.03
C SER A 151 -7.98 -16.97 11.97
N TYR A 152 -8.14 -16.63 13.26
CA TYR A 152 -8.93 -17.44 14.20
C TYR A 152 -10.44 -17.46 13.89
N ASP A 153 -10.96 -16.48 13.14
CA ASP A 153 -12.35 -16.48 12.63
C ASP A 153 -12.36 -16.63 11.10
N SER A 154 -12.03 -17.86 10.65
CA SER A 154 -11.84 -18.21 9.25
C SER A 154 -13.04 -17.89 8.35
N ALA A 155 -14.26 -17.79 8.88
CA ALA A 155 -15.45 -17.55 8.05
C ALA A 155 -15.50 -16.10 7.55
N VAL A 156 -15.23 -15.13 8.42
CA VAL A 156 -15.28 -13.70 8.09
C VAL A 156 -14.13 -13.29 7.17
N TYR A 157 -12.99 -13.97 7.32
CA TYR A 157 -11.75 -13.63 6.62
C TYR A 157 -11.79 -13.96 5.12
N LEU A 158 -12.43 -15.07 4.76
CA LEU A 158 -12.51 -15.54 3.37
C LEU A 158 -13.45 -14.71 2.51
N ASP A 159 -14.34 -13.94 3.14
CA ASP A 159 -15.28 -13.08 2.43
C ASP A 159 -14.70 -11.69 2.11
N ASP A 160 -13.45 -11.39 2.51
CA ASP A 160 -12.81 -10.12 2.14
C ASP A 160 -12.51 -10.12 0.62
N PRO A 161 -13.17 -9.25 -0.17
CA PRO A 161 -12.98 -9.20 -1.62
C PRO A 161 -11.53 -8.88 -2.03
N VAL A 162 -10.76 -8.17 -1.18
CA VAL A 162 -9.35 -7.85 -1.40
C VAL A 162 -8.49 -9.12 -1.29
N ILE A 163 -8.79 -9.97 -0.32
CA ILE A 163 -8.08 -11.22 -0.08
C ILE A 163 -8.40 -12.26 -1.13
N LEU A 164 -9.66 -12.35 -1.55
CA LEU A 164 -10.06 -13.23 -2.66
C LEU A 164 -9.33 -12.89 -3.95
N GLU A 165 -9.21 -11.60 -4.28
CA GLU A 165 -8.49 -11.18 -5.49
C GLU A 165 -6.99 -11.44 -5.36
N TYR A 166 -6.39 -11.25 -4.18
CA TYR A 166 -5.01 -11.64 -3.91
C TYR A 166 -4.77 -13.14 -4.17
N GLN A 167 -5.57 -14.01 -3.54
CA GLN A 167 -5.47 -15.46 -3.68
C GLN A 167 -5.60 -15.94 -5.12
N LYS A 168 -6.48 -15.31 -5.91
CA LYS A 168 -6.70 -15.63 -7.32
C LYS A 168 -5.44 -15.52 -8.17
N TYR A 169 -4.53 -14.59 -7.84
CA TYR A 169 -3.30 -14.36 -8.59
C TYR A 169 -2.04 -14.94 -7.93
N LEU A 170 -2.18 -15.63 -6.79
CA LEU A 170 -1.07 -16.39 -6.21
C LEU A 170 -0.64 -17.50 -7.18
N SER A 171 0.69 -17.64 -7.33
CA SER A 171 1.22 -18.79 -8.05
C SER A 171 0.94 -20.07 -7.28
N LYS A 172 0.53 -21.13 -8.00
CA LYS A 172 0.31 -22.46 -7.42
C LYS A 172 1.58 -23.07 -6.81
N TRP A 173 2.74 -22.54 -7.19
CA TRP A 173 4.05 -22.97 -6.72
C TRP A 173 4.56 -22.13 -5.54
N GLU A 174 3.77 -21.17 -5.05
CA GLU A 174 4.13 -20.45 -3.83
C GLU A 174 4.14 -21.42 -2.66
N GLY A 175 5.28 -21.49 -1.97
CA GLY A 175 5.39 -22.26 -0.74
C GLY A 175 4.54 -21.66 0.38
N HIS A 176 4.31 -20.35 0.37
CA HIS A 176 3.46 -19.68 1.37
C HIS A 176 2.85 -18.41 0.79
N SER A 177 1.59 -18.15 1.12
CA SER A 177 0.81 -17.02 0.61
C SER A 177 1.33 -15.63 0.96
N LEU A 178 2.12 -15.48 2.02
CA LEU A 178 2.70 -14.20 2.46
C LEU A 178 4.00 -13.87 1.74
N THR A 179 4.62 -14.84 1.06
CA THR A 179 5.91 -14.64 0.40
C THR A 179 5.90 -13.45 -0.58
N PRO A 180 4.91 -13.31 -1.48
CA PRO A 180 4.84 -12.14 -2.36
C PRO A 180 4.75 -10.80 -1.63
N LEU A 181 4.04 -10.75 -0.49
CA LEU A 181 3.94 -9.54 0.33
C LEU A 181 5.29 -9.20 0.97
N ILE A 182 5.99 -10.19 1.54
CA ILE A 182 7.33 -9.97 2.14
C ILE A 182 8.33 -9.51 1.10
N ASP A 183 8.30 -10.07 -0.11
CA ASP A 183 9.18 -9.64 -1.20
C ASP A 183 8.86 -8.22 -1.67
N PHE A 184 7.58 -7.85 -1.73
CA PHE A 184 7.16 -6.48 -2.00
C PHE A 184 7.66 -5.50 -0.93
N LEU A 185 7.49 -5.82 0.35
CA LEU A 185 7.99 -5.00 1.47
C LEU A 185 9.51 -4.87 1.43
N SER A 186 10.23 -5.95 1.11
CA SER A 186 11.68 -5.94 0.90
C SER A 186 12.08 -4.96 -0.19
N ALA A 187 11.42 -5.03 -1.36
CA ALA A 187 11.69 -4.15 -2.48
C ALA A 187 11.39 -2.68 -2.14
N LEU A 188 10.29 -2.44 -1.41
CA LEU A 188 9.91 -1.10 -0.98
C LEU A 188 10.94 -0.51 0.00
N VAL A 189 11.39 -1.28 1.00
CA VAL A 189 12.44 -0.83 1.94
C VAL A 189 13.74 -0.48 1.20
N ALA A 190 14.13 -1.30 0.22
CA ALA A 190 15.35 -1.13 -0.54
C ALA A 190 15.34 0.13 -1.43
N SER A 191 14.17 0.55 -1.94
CA SER A 191 14.04 1.74 -2.78
C SER A 191 13.74 3.03 -2.01
N SER A 192 13.46 2.93 -0.72
CA SER A 192 12.90 4.02 0.08
C SER A 192 13.96 4.92 0.73
N SER A 193 13.57 6.16 1.03
CA SER A 193 14.35 7.08 1.86
C SER A 193 14.46 6.56 3.31
N HIS A 194 15.36 7.16 4.09
CA HIS A 194 15.57 6.80 5.50
C HIS A 194 14.30 6.90 6.34
N GLU A 195 13.51 7.97 6.16
CA GLU A 195 12.27 8.21 6.92
C GLU A 195 11.19 7.15 6.64
N VAL A 196 11.02 6.80 5.37
CA VAL A 196 10.09 5.74 4.95
C VAL A 196 10.54 4.40 5.54
N ARG A 197 11.86 4.15 5.57
CA ARG A 197 12.43 2.93 6.14
C ARG A 197 12.13 2.78 7.62
N GLU A 198 12.21 3.84 8.43
CA GLU A 198 11.89 3.76 9.87
C GLU A 198 10.42 3.42 10.13
N ILE A 199 9.51 3.93 9.29
CA ILE A 199 8.08 3.63 9.43
C ILE A 199 7.79 2.21 8.98
N LEU A 200 8.34 1.80 7.84
CA LEU A 200 8.29 0.42 7.37
C LEU A 200 8.82 -0.53 8.44
N ASP A 201 9.92 -0.17 9.09
CA ASP A 201 10.52 -0.96 10.13
C ASP A 201 9.54 -1.22 11.29
N SER A 202 8.87 -0.17 11.78
CA SER A 202 7.91 -0.33 12.87
C SER A 202 6.74 -1.27 12.51
N GLY A 203 6.11 -1.09 11.35
CA GLY A 203 4.94 -1.89 10.96
C GLY A 203 5.29 -3.30 10.47
N VAL A 204 6.43 -3.46 9.80
CA VAL A 204 6.89 -4.76 9.30
C VAL A 204 7.43 -5.62 10.43
N GLN A 205 8.07 -5.04 11.46
CA GLN A 205 8.47 -5.78 12.66
C GLN A 205 7.26 -6.44 13.34
N ASP A 206 6.15 -5.70 13.50
CA ASP A 206 4.92 -6.24 14.08
C ASP A 206 4.37 -7.40 13.24
N LEU A 207 4.33 -7.26 11.91
CA LEU A 207 3.92 -8.33 11.01
C LEU A 207 4.82 -9.57 11.12
N LEU A 208 6.14 -9.39 11.13
CA LEU A 208 7.10 -10.49 11.25
C LEU A 208 6.96 -11.20 12.59
N LEU A 209 6.73 -10.45 13.67
CA LEU A 209 6.45 -11.02 14.99
C LEU A 209 5.14 -11.84 14.96
N HIS A 210 4.09 -11.33 14.32
CA HIS A 210 2.82 -12.05 14.17
C HIS A 210 2.96 -13.34 13.36
N ILE A 211 3.70 -13.31 12.25
CA ILE A 211 4.04 -14.49 11.44
C ILE A 211 4.77 -15.52 12.30
N TYR A 212 5.75 -15.05 13.08
CA TYR A 212 6.56 -15.89 13.93
C TYR A 212 5.73 -16.53 15.07
N VAL A 213 4.94 -15.74 15.80
CA VAL A 213 4.05 -16.21 16.89
C VAL A 213 3.02 -17.20 16.36
N SER A 214 2.59 -17.04 15.12
CA SER A 214 1.67 -17.95 14.43
C SER A 214 2.35 -19.21 13.89
N ASP A 215 3.63 -19.43 14.21
CA ASP A 215 4.46 -20.54 13.73
C ASP A 215 4.50 -20.65 12.20
N PHE A 216 4.49 -19.51 11.50
CA PHE A 216 4.45 -19.43 10.04
C PHE A 216 3.27 -20.20 9.43
N ARG A 217 2.13 -20.25 10.14
CA ARG A 217 0.88 -20.76 9.58
C ARG A 217 0.42 -19.86 8.45
N ASP A 218 0.03 -20.49 7.35
CA ASP A 218 -0.50 -19.78 6.19
C ASP A 218 -1.93 -19.30 6.48
N PRO A 219 -2.18 -17.97 6.57
CA PRO A 219 -3.51 -17.45 6.90
C PRO A 219 -4.53 -17.68 5.78
N LEU A 220 -4.08 -18.04 4.57
CA LEU A 220 -4.88 -18.09 3.36
C LEU A 220 -5.12 -19.52 2.86
N VAL A 221 -4.54 -20.54 3.49
CA VAL A 221 -4.77 -21.94 3.12
C VAL A 221 -5.68 -22.62 4.13
N LEU A 222 -6.90 -22.91 3.70
CA LEU A 222 -7.93 -23.60 4.49
C LEU A 222 -7.74 -25.12 4.54
N ASP A 223 -6.96 -25.68 3.60
CA ASP A 223 -6.82 -27.12 3.52
C ASP A 223 -5.79 -27.61 4.55
N HIS A 224 -6.29 -28.18 5.64
CA HIS A 224 -5.48 -28.74 6.72
C HIS A 224 -4.75 -30.05 6.31
N ASN A 225 -5.03 -30.60 5.11
CA ASN A 225 -4.51 -31.91 4.71
C ASN A 225 -3.17 -31.88 3.95
N GLU A 226 -2.61 -30.71 3.60
CA GLU A 226 -1.34 -30.63 2.85
C GLU A 226 -0.14 -30.15 3.70
N THR A 227 0.94 -30.94 3.65
CA THR A 227 2.37 -30.66 3.92
C THR A 227 2.76 -29.30 4.57
N LEU A 228 2.26 -29.06 5.79
CA LEU A 228 2.59 -27.89 6.63
C LEU A 228 4.10 -27.57 6.73
N TYR A 229 4.96 -28.59 6.70
CA TYR A 229 6.41 -28.43 6.83
C TYR A 229 7.09 -27.68 5.68
N VAL A 230 6.66 -27.87 4.43
CA VAL A 230 7.30 -27.23 3.26
C VAL A 230 6.99 -25.74 3.20
N ARG A 231 5.82 -25.33 3.69
CA ARG A 231 5.37 -23.93 3.63
C ARG A 231 6.11 -23.02 4.61
N LYS A 232 6.45 -23.55 5.79
CA LYS A 232 7.20 -22.83 6.82
C LYS A 232 8.59 -22.43 6.36
N SER A 233 9.29 -23.28 5.61
CA SER A 233 10.68 -23.02 5.22
C SER A 233 10.82 -21.89 4.21
N SER A 234 9.91 -21.76 3.24
CA SER A 234 9.96 -20.67 2.25
C SER A 234 9.67 -19.30 2.85
N LEU A 235 8.64 -19.20 3.71
CA LEU A 235 8.34 -17.92 4.36
C LEU A 235 9.44 -17.52 5.34
N ALA A 236 9.95 -18.46 6.14
CA ALA A 236 11.07 -18.20 7.03
C ALA A 236 12.31 -17.71 6.27
N ALA A 237 12.63 -18.31 5.11
CA ALA A 237 13.71 -17.85 4.26
C ALA A 237 13.49 -16.42 3.71
N ALA A 238 12.26 -16.09 3.30
CA ALA A 238 11.92 -14.74 2.85
C ALA A 238 12.05 -13.71 3.98
N CYS A 239 11.53 -14.02 5.18
CA CYS A 239 11.68 -13.16 6.36
C CYS A 239 13.14 -12.97 6.76
N ASN A 240 13.95 -14.03 6.74
CA ASN A 240 15.40 -13.95 6.98
C ASN A 240 16.10 -13.02 5.97
N THR A 241 15.76 -13.18 4.68
CA THR A 241 16.33 -12.35 3.61
C THR A 241 15.96 -10.87 3.81
N PHE A 242 14.71 -10.59 4.19
CA PHE A 242 14.27 -9.25 4.54
C PHE A 242 15.08 -8.66 5.70
N LEU A 243 15.22 -9.40 6.80
CA LEU A 243 15.94 -8.95 8.00
C LEU A 243 17.43 -8.68 7.70
N LEU A 244 18.10 -9.58 6.98
CA LEU A 244 19.50 -9.42 6.58
C LEU A 244 19.70 -8.22 5.64
N GLY A 245 18.79 -8.05 4.67
CA GLY A 245 18.81 -6.91 3.75
C GLY A 245 18.66 -5.57 4.48
N PHE A 246 17.91 -5.56 5.57
CA PHE A 246 17.73 -4.37 6.40
C PHE A 246 18.98 -4.05 7.23
N GLU A 247 19.60 -5.06 7.86
CA GLU A 247 20.78 -4.87 8.71
C GLU A 247 21.95 -4.24 7.95
N GLY A 248 22.18 -4.68 6.71
CA GLY A 248 23.23 -4.12 5.84
C GLY A 248 23.04 -2.65 5.49
N GLN A 249 21.82 -2.11 5.59
CA GLN A 249 21.50 -0.72 5.23
C GLN A 249 21.29 0.21 6.43
N SER A 250 21.03 -0.34 7.63
CA SER A 250 20.63 0.45 8.81
C SER A 250 21.78 0.77 9.77
N GLY A 251 23.02 0.42 9.44
CA GLY A 251 24.20 0.80 10.26
C GLY A 251 24.18 0.25 11.69
N GLY A 252 23.51 -0.90 11.92
CA GLY A 252 23.49 -1.58 13.22
C GLY A 252 22.39 -1.15 14.20
N PHE A 253 21.48 -0.24 13.82
CA PHE A 253 20.37 0.16 14.72
C PHE A 253 19.42 -1.01 15.04
N LEU A 254 19.07 -1.81 14.03
CA LEU A 254 18.24 -3.00 14.24
C LEU A 254 18.93 -4.09 15.06
N ALA A 255 20.23 -4.33 14.86
CA ALA A 255 20.97 -5.26 15.70
C ALA A 255 20.88 -4.88 17.19
N ASN A 256 20.85 -3.57 17.50
CA ASN A 256 20.64 -3.08 18.87
C ASN A 256 19.20 -3.25 19.37
N ARG A 257 18.19 -3.11 18.50
CA ARG A 257 16.77 -3.29 18.88
C ARG A 257 16.41 -4.76 19.03
N PHE A 258 16.81 -5.61 18.08
CA PHE A 258 16.67 -7.05 18.17
C PHE A 258 17.50 -7.62 19.31
N SER A 259 18.73 -7.15 19.58
CA SER A 259 19.46 -7.63 20.77
C SER A 259 18.81 -7.22 22.10
N LYS A 260 18.10 -6.08 22.16
CA LYS A 260 17.26 -5.74 23.33
C LYS A 260 16.01 -6.61 23.42
N PHE A 261 15.39 -6.91 22.28
CA PHE A 261 14.24 -7.80 22.20
C PHE A 261 14.63 -9.24 22.56
N ASP A 262 15.79 -9.70 22.11
CA ASP A 262 16.44 -10.99 22.37
C ASP A 262 16.77 -11.17 23.86
N ARG A 263 17.13 -10.07 24.56
CA ARG A 263 17.29 -10.09 26.02
C ARG A 263 15.97 -10.23 26.78
N SER A 264 14.85 -9.85 26.17
CA SER A 264 13.52 -9.89 26.80
C SER A 264 12.75 -11.16 26.45
N TYR A 265 13.04 -11.73 25.29
CA TYR A 265 12.51 -12.98 24.75
C TYR A 265 13.66 -13.61 23.95
N PRO A 266 14.21 -14.78 24.32
CA PRO A 266 15.42 -15.32 23.69
C PRO A 266 15.11 -15.82 22.28
N PHE A 267 15.04 -14.90 21.31
CA PHE A 267 14.88 -15.18 19.89
C PHE A 267 16.15 -15.77 19.27
N GLY A 268 17.31 -15.60 19.91
CA GLY A 268 18.60 -16.15 19.49
C GLY A 268 18.64 -17.68 19.42
N GLY A 269 17.71 -18.38 20.07
CA GLY A 269 17.50 -19.83 19.93
C GLY A 269 16.36 -20.23 18.98
N LEU A 270 15.57 -19.26 18.50
CA LEU A 270 14.36 -19.47 17.69
C LEU A 270 14.53 -19.08 16.22
N TRP A 271 15.44 -18.12 15.96
CA TRP A 271 16.01 -17.80 14.65
C TRP A 271 17.47 -18.23 14.59
N SER A 272 17.84 -19.31 15.27
CA SER A 272 19.20 -19.85 15.28
C SER A 272 19.53 -20.54 13.96
N ILE A 273 19.52 -19.80 12.86
CA ILE A 273 20.27 -20.10 11.64
C ILE A 273 20.77 -18.76 11.07
N TRP A 274 21.88 -18.30 11.63
CA TRP A 274 22.92 -17.78 10.75
C TRP A 274 23.28 -18.88 9.74
N PRO A 275 23.46 -18.55 8.46
CA PRO A 275 23.41 -19.50 7.35
C PRO A 275 24.58 -20.48 7.45
N TRP A 276 24.31 -21.73 7.82
CA TRP A 276 25.05 -22.83 7.25
C TRP A 276 24.26 -23.33 6.05
N LEU A 277 24.80 -23.01 4.88
CA LEU A 277 24.49 -23.59 3.59
C LEU A 277 24.35 -25.10 3.72
N SER A 278 23.11 -25.60 3.75
CA SER A 278 22.81 -26.94 3.25
C SER A 278 21.63 -26.85 2.30
N PHE A 279 21.88 -26.23 1.13
CA PHE A 279 21.30 -26.79 -0.09
C PHE A 279 21.93 -28.17 -0.26
N GLY A 280 21.36 -29.16 0.43
CA GLY A 280 21.61 -30.55 0.13
C GLY A 280 21.32 -30.74 -1.34
N ASN A 281 22.37 -31.13 -2.07
CA ASN A 281 22.39 -31.34 -3.50
C ASN A 281 21.21 -32.25 -3.90
N MET A 282 20.10 -31.70 -4.39
CA MET A 282 18.95 -32.47 -4.92
C MET A 282 19.23 -33.03 -6.32
N ASN A 283 20.47 -33.43 -6.59
CA ASN A 283 20.87 -34.21 -7.74
C ASN A 283 21.29 -35.62 -7.28
N GLN A 284 20.35 -36.37 -6.73
CA GLN A 284 20.44 -37.82 -6.63
C GLN A 284 19.03 -38.37 -6.50
N ASP A 285 18.36 -38.44 -7.65
CA ASP A 285 17.47 -39.53 -8.07
C ASP A 285 16.71 -39.10 -9.34
N ARG A 286 17.42 -39.28 -10.46
CA ARG A 286 16.87 -39.53 -11.79
C ARG A 286 17.76 -40.57 -12.47
#